data_AF-A0A7X1AXZ4-F1
#
_entry.id   AF-A0A7X1AXZ4-F1
#
_cell.length_a   1.000
_cell.length_b   1.000
_cell.length_c   1.000
_cell.angle_alpha   90.00
_cell.angle_beta   90.00
_cell.angle_gamma   90.00
#
_symmetry.space_group_name_H-M   'P 1'
#
loop_
_entity.id
_entity.type
_entity.pdbx_description
1 polymer ?
#
loop_
_entity_poly.entity_id
_entity_poly.type
_entity_poly.pdbx_seq_one_letter_code
_entity_poly.pdbx_strand_id
1 'polypeptide(L)'
;MSLDLEEGSELQLDFTKLEKVAKTESDVVPVVVQNADNGEVLILAYANEKALQYTLESGMATFWSTSRNELWIKGKTSGDWLKIVEVRVNCEQNSLLYRVIPQGAGSCHTKGKDGKARSGCYYRKIDAENENQLVFCKD
;
A
#
# COMPACT_ATOMS: atom_id res chain seq x y z
N MET A 1 2.65 14.61 3.79
CA MET A 1 3.46 14.18 2.62
C MET A 1 3.48 15.34 1.63
N SER A 2 4.51 15.45 0.78
CA SER A 2 4.61 16.55 -0.19
C SER A 2 3.74 16.27 -1.40
N LEU A 3 2.94 17.24 -1.85
CA LEU A 3 2.17 17.16 -3.10
C LEU A 3 3.08 16.86 -4.30
N ASP A 4 4.31 17.39 -4.28
CA ASP A 4 5.29 17.14 -5.35
C ASP A 4 5.70 15.67 -5.44
N LEU A 5 5.80 14.97 -4.31
CA LEU A 5 6.12 13.53 -4.30
C LEU A 5 4.95 12.68 -4.78
N GLU A 6 3.72 13.07 -4.43
CA GLU A 6 2.52 12.28 -4.71
C GLU A 6 1.97 12.53 -6.12
N GLU A 7 2.04 13.76 -6.63
CA GLU A 7 1.43 14.17 -7.90
C GLU A 7 2.45 14.70 -8.93
N GLY A 8 3.70 14.93 -8.54
CA GLY A 8 4.76 15.37 -9.44
C GLY A 8 5.29 14.28 -10.36
N SER A 9 6.07 14.71 -11.37
CA SER A 9 6.72 13.84 -12.35
C SER A 9 8.20 13.61 -12.08
N GLU A 10 8.82 14.24 -11.09
CA GLU A 10 10.24 14.01 -10.80
C GLU A 10 10.43 12.70 -10.03
N LEU A 11 11.39 11.87 -10.44
CA LEU A 11 11.72 10.64 -9.73
C LEU A 11 12.54 10.96 -8.47
N GLN A 12 11.95 10.75 -7.30
CA GLN A 12 12.58 11.00 -6.01
C GLN A 12 12.44 9.77 -5.08
N LEU A 13 13.30 8.75 -5.27
CA LEU A 13 13.27 7.52 -4.48
C LEU A 13 13.91 7.68 -3.10
N ASP A 14 13.24 7.17 -2.06
CA ASP A 14 13.79 7.08 -0.70
C ASP A 14 14.44 5.70 -0.46
N PHE A 15 15.70 5.55 -0.85
CA PHE A 15 16.47 4.33 -0.58
C PHE A 15 16.74 4.08 0.92
N THR A 16 16.53 5.08 1.79
CA THR A 16 16.71 4.94 3.24
C THR A 16 15.45 4.44 3.96
N LYS A 17 14.36 4.18 3.23
CA LYS A 17 13.05 3.82 3.80
C LYS A 17 13.13 2.64 4.77
N LEU A 18 13.82 1.56 4.41
CA LEU A 18 13.94 0.38 5.26
C LEU A 18 14.85 0.61 6.47
N GLU A 19 15.90 1.42 6.33
CA GLU A 19 16.72 1.84 7.46
C GLU A 19 15.89 2.60 8.50
N LYS A 20 15.00 3.49 8.05
CA LYS A 20 14.05 4.20 8.93
C LYS A 20 13.11 3.24 9.65
N VAL A 21 12.63 2.19 8.97
CA VAL A 21 11.79 1.15 9.60
C VAL A 21 12.59 0.37 10.64
N ALA A 22 13.82 -0.04 10.32
CA ALA A 22 14.70 -0.78 11.23
C ALA A 22 15.10 0.02 12.48
N LYS A 23 15.02 1.36 12.43
CA LYS A 23 15.23 2.24 13.58
C LYS A 23 13.99 2.40 14.48
N THR A 24 12.83 1.89 14.08
CA THR A 24 11.63 1.89 14.92
C THR A 24 11.64 0.71 15.88
N GLU A 25 10.90 0.80 16.99
CA GLU A 25 10.77 -0.30 17.96
C GLU A 25 9.75 -1.37 17.53
N SER A 26 9.33 -1.35 16.26
CA SER A 26 8.29 -2.25 15.75
C SER A 26 8.89 -3.36 14.88
N ASP A 27 8.72 -4.60 15.30
CA ASP A 27 8.96 -5.77 14.46
C ASP A 27 7.85 -5.89 13.41
N VAL A 28 8.21 -5.78 12.14
CA VAL A 28 7.26 -5.79 11.03
C VAL A 28 7.75 -6.60 9.84
N VAL A 29 6.80 -7.14 9.07
CA VAL A 29 7.03 -7.74 7.76
C VAL A 29 6.34 -6.91 6.67
N PRO A 30 6.88 -6.84 5.44
CA PRO A 30 6.19 -6.23 4.31
C PRO A 30 4.96 -7.05 3.91
N VAL A 31 3.93 -6.33 3.46
CA VAL A 31 2.68 -6.90 2.97
C VAL A 31 2.38 -6.32 1.60
N VAL A 32 2.32 -7.18 0.60
CA VAL A 32 1.79 -6.84 -0.73
C VAL A 32 0.27 -7.02 -0.69
N VAL A 33 -0.47 -6.03 -1.15
CA VAL A 33 -1.93 -6.09 -1.25
C VAL A 33 -2.29 -6.17 -2.71
N GLN A 34 -3.02 -7.22 -3.09
CA GLN A 34 -3.37 -7.52 -4.47
C GLN A 34 -4.87 -7.70 -4.61
N ASN A 35 -5.47 -7.10 -5.63
CA ASN A 35 -6.86 -7.37 -5.98
C ASN A 35 -7.01 -8.85 -6.39
N ALA A 36 -7.96 -9.53 -5.73
CA ALA A 36 -8.15 -10.95 -5.93
C ALA A 36 -8.68 -11.30 -7.33
N ASP A 37 -9.45 -10.41 -7.95
CA ASP A 37 -10.14 -10.68 -9.21
C ASP A 37 -9.24 -10.51 -10.43
N ASN A 38 -8.41 -9.45 -10.45
CA ASN A 38 -7.62 -9.07 -11.62
C ASN A 38 -6.09 -9.19 -11.43
N GLY A 39 -5.62 -9.43 -10.19
CA GLY A 39 -4.19 -9.55 -9.89
C GLY A 39 -3.43 -8.23 -9.79
N GLU A 40 -4.10 -7.08 -9.88
CA GLU A 40 -3.49 -5.75 -9.71
C GLU A 40 -2.89 -5.60 -8.31
N VAL A 41 -1.64 -5.12 -8.22
CA VAL A 41 -1.02 -4.76 -6.94
C VAL A 41 -1.50 -3.37 -6.54
N LEU A 42 -2.17 -3.29 -5.39
CA LEU A 42 -2.84 -2.09 -4.90
C LEU A 42 -1.95 -1.28 -3.96
N ILE A 43 -1.33 -1.94 -2.98
CA ILE A 43 -0.57 -1.28 -1.89
C ILE A 43 0.60 -2.17 -1.48
N LEU A 44 1.72 -1.56 -1.10
CA LEU A 44 2.75 -2.18 -0.26
C LEU A 44 2.73 -1.49 1.11
N ALA A 45 2.57 -2.27 2.16
CA ALA A 45 2.53 -1.79 3.54
C ALA A 45 3.35 -2.71 4.46
N TYR A 46 3.25 -2.50 5.76
CA TYR A 46 3.88 -3.33 6.79
C TYR A 46 2.83 -3.85 7.76
N ALA A 47 3.03 -5.03 8.31
CA ALA A 47 2.25 -5.57 9.41
C ALA A 47 3.17 -6.06 10.52
N ASN A 48 2.81 -5.74 11.76
CA ASN A 48 3.28 -6.46 12.94
C ASN A 48 2.26 -7.54 13.32
N GLU A 49 2.56 -8.31 14.37
CA GLU A 49 1.69 -9.36 14.89
C GLU A 49 0.27 -8.86 15.19
N LYS A 50 0.12 -7.69 15.83
CA LYS A 50 -1.18 -7.08 16.14
C LYS A 50 -2.00 -6.76 14.89
N ALA A 51 -1.35 -6.21 13.85
CA ALA A 51 -2.01 -5.88 12.59
C ALA A 51 -2.46 -7.13 11.83
N LEU A 52 -1.64 -8.19 11.84
CA LEU A 52 -2.00 -9.48 11.27
C LEU A 52 -3.17 -10.11 12.02
N GLN A 53 -3.11 -10.17 13.35
CA GLN A 53 -4.18 -10.69 14.18
C GLN A 53 -5.50 -9.98 13.89
N TYR A 54 -5.51 -8.65 13.90
CA TYR A 54 -6.72 -7.87 13.61
C TYR A 54 -7.22 -8.11 12.17
N THR A 55 -6.32 -8.28 11.20
CA THR A 55 -6.69 -8.61 9.82
C THR A 55 -7.45 -9.93 9.75
N LEU A 56 -6.95 -10.97 10.44
CA LEU A 56 -7.57 -12.30 10.48
C LEU A 56 -8.91 -12.28 11.21
N GLU A 57 -9.02 -11.53 12.31
CA GLU A 57 -10.25 -11.42 13.11
C GLU A 57 -11.35 -10.62 12.39
N SER A 58 -10.99 -9.49 11.78
CA SER A 58 -11.96 -8.57 11.15
C SER A 58 -12.29 -8.92 9.71
N GLY A 59 -11.44 -9.68 9.02
CA GLY A 59 -11.53 -9.91 7.58
C GLY A 59 -11.25 -8.67 6.74
N MET A 60 -10.63 -7.64 7.31
CA MET A 60 -10.30 -6.37 6.64
C MET A 60 -8.81 -6.10 6.69
N ALA A 61 -8.24 -5.65 5.57
CA ALA A 61 -6.81 -5.38 5.49
C ALA A 61 -6.40 -4.30 6.50
N THR A 62 -5.55 -4.71 7.45
CA THR A 62 -5.04 -3.86 8.52
C THR A 62 -3.52 -3.91 8.54
N PHE A 63 -2.91 -2.75 8.75
CA PHE A 63 -1.48 -2.53 8.66
C PHE A 63 -0.94 -1.92 9.94
N TRP A 64 0.38 -1.92 10.08
CA TRP A 64 1.09 -1.16 11.08
C TRP A 64 1.75 0.06 10.45
N SER A 65 1.41 1.25 10.94
CA SER A 65 2.05 2.49 10.50
C SER A 65 3.35 2.70 11.26
N THR A 66 4.49 2.25 10.71
CA THR A 66 5.81 2.34 11.36
C THR A 66 6.21 3.76 11.78
N SER A 67 5.77 4.79 11.05
CA SER A 67 6.03 6.19 11.42
C SER A 67 5.13 6.75 12.52
N ARG A 68 3.94 6.18 12.72
CA ARG A 68 2.94 6.63 13.71
C ARG A 68 2.86 5.69 14.91
N ASN A 69 3.54 4.54 14.83
CA ASN A 69 3.54 3.49 15.85
C ASN A 69 2.12 3.05 16.25
N GLU A 70 1.23 2.89 15.26
CA GLU A 70 -0.19 2.57 15.49
C GLU A 70 -0.77 1.64 14.42
N LEU A 71 -1.89 1.00 14.76
CA LEU A 71 -2.71 0.23 13.82
C LEU A 71 -3.36 1.16 12.79
N TRP A 72 -3.25 0.80 11.53
CA TRP A 72 -3.93 1.45 10.42
C TRP A 72 -4.89 0.47 9.74
N ILE A 73 -6.18 0.65 10.03
CA ILE A 73 -7.26 -0.14 9.42
C ILE A 73 -7.68 0.55 8.11
N LYS A 74 -7.43 -0.10 6.96
CA LYS A 74 -7.71 0.49 5.65
C LYS A 74 -9.22 0.65 5.44
N GLY A 75 -9.63 1.86 5.07
CA GLY A 75 -11.05 2.20 4.84
C GLY A 75 -11.78 2.72 6.08
N LYS A 76 -11.20 2.63 7.28
CA LYS A 76 -11.87 3.12 8.51
C LYS A 76 -12.27 4.59 8.46
N THR A 77 -11.49 5.42 7.78
CA THR A 77 -11.79 6.85 7.62
C THR A 77 -12.47 7.17 6.28
N SER A 78 -12.04 6.55 5.18
CA SER A 78 -12.52 6.92 3.83
C SER A 78 -13.75 6.12 3.38
N GLY A 79 -14.04 4.98 4.01
CA GLY A 79 -15.02 4.01 3.52
C GLY A 79 -14.46 3.07 2.45
N ASP A 80 -13.22 3.27 1.98
CA ASP A 80 -12.60 2.40 0.98
C ASP A 80 -11.91 1.19 1.62
N TRP A 81 -12.71 0.23 2.03
CA TRP A 81 -12.24 -0.99 2.69
C TRP A 81 -11.59 -1.95 1.69
N LEU A 82 -10.71 -2.80 2.19
CA LEU A 82 -10.13 -3.91 1.42
C LEU A 82 -10.46 -5.21 2.15
N LYS A 83 -11.47 -5.92 1.68
CA LYS A 83 -11.94 -7.17 2.29
C LYS A 83 -10.98 -8.31 1.96
N ILE A 84 -10.48 -9.01 2.97
CA ILE A 84 -9.58 -10.15 2.80
C ILE A 84 -10.33 -11.32 2.17
N VAL A 85 -9.73 -11.89 1.13
CA VAL A 85 -10.12 -13.18 0.52
C VAL A 85 -9.22 -14.28 1.04
N GLU A 86 -7.90 -14.04 1.02
CA GLU A 86 -6.88 -14.96 1.53
C GLU A 86 -5.64 -14.17 1.97
N VAL A 87 -4.89 -14.74 2.89
CA VAL A 87 -3.56 -14.28 3.29
C VAL A 87 -2.58 -15.38 2.91
N ARG A 88 -1.60 -15.06 2.05
CA ARG A 88 -0.52 -15.96 1.68
C ARG A 88 0.77 -15.54 2.36
N VAL A 89 1.64 -16.52 2.60
CA VAL A 89 2.92 -16.36 3.27
C VAL A 89 4.01 -16.80 2.28
N ASN A 90 5.11 -16.05 2.19
CA ASN A 90 6.23 -16.47 1.35
C ASN A 90 7.03 -17.64 1.97
N CYS A 91 7.97 -18.21 1.23
CA CYS A 91 8.73 -19.39 1.65
C CYS A 91 9.54 -19.20 2.95
N GLU A 92 10.08 -18.00 3.19
CA GLU A 92 10.85 -17.67 4.39
C GLU A 92 9.99 -17.09 5.53
N GLN A 93 8.67 -16.99 5.32
CA GLN A 93 7.71 -16.43 6.27
C GLN A 93 8.05 -15.01 6.76
N ASN A 94 8.75 -14.25 5.92
CA ASN A 94 9.17 -12.87 6.20
C ASN A 94 8.41 -11.84 5.36
N SER A 95 7.39 -12.26 4.61
CA SER A 95 6.46 -11.36 3.92
C SER A 95 5.08 -12.01 3.71
N LEU A 96 4.07 -11.15 3.55
CA LEU A 96 2.69 -11.56 3.33
C LEU A 96 2.15 -11.02 2.01
N LEU A 97 1.20 -11.76 1.43
CA LEU A 97 0.36 -11.30 0.34
C LEU A 97 -1.10 -11.33 0.78
N TYR A 98 -1.71 -10.16 0.89
CA TYR A 98 -3.13 -9.99 1.15
C TYR A 98 -3.86 -9.92 -0.19
N ARG A 99 -4.67 -10.94 -0.47
CA ARG A 99 -5.56 -10.95 -1.63
C ARG A 99 -6.89 -10.39 -1.17
N VAL A 100 -7.35 -9.32 -1.81
CA VAL A 100 -8.48 -8.52 -1.33
C VAL A 100 -9.50 -8.23 -2.41
N ILE A 101 -10.74 -8.02 -2.00
CA ILE A 101 -11.77 -7.35 -2.81
C ILE A 101 -11.87 -5.90 -2.33
N PRO A 102 -11.54 -4.90 -3.17
CA PRO A 102 -11.78 -3.51 -2.85
C PRO A 102 -13.27 -3.21 -2.68
N GLN A 103 -13.61 -2.47 -1.64
CA GLN A 103 -14.96 -2.02 -1.34
C GLN A 103 -14.92 -0.49 -1.23
N GLY A 104 -15.20 0.22 -2.33
CA GLY A 104 -15.14 1.68 -2.37
C GLY A 104 -14.62 2.20 -3.71
N ALA A 105 -14.15 3.45 -3.71
CA ALA A 105 -13.69 4.13 -4.90
C ALA A 105 -12.24 3.76 -5.28
N GLY A 106 -11.37 3.49 -4.31
CA GLY A 106 -9.97 3.18 -4.59
C GLY A 106 -9.13 2.81 -3.37
N SER A 107 -7.87 2.43 -3.60
CA SER A 107 -6.96 2.02 -2.52
C SER A 107 -5.95 3.11 -2.15
N CYS A 108 -5.72 4.09 -3.04
CA CYS A 108 -4.82 5.21 -2.79
C CYS A 108 -5.58 6.45 -2.29
N HIS A 109 -4.94 7.27 -1.46
CA HIS A 109 -5.51 8.55 -1.03
C HIS A 109 -5.39 9.64 -2.10
N THR A 110 -4.48 9.47 -3.07
CA THR A 110 -4.35 10.35 -4.22
C THR A 110 -5.50 10.15 -5.20
N LYS A 111 -5.73 11.15 -6.04
CA LYS A 111 -6.89 11.19 -6.93
C LYS A 111 -6.48 11.27 -8.39
N GLY A 112 -7.28 10.65 -9.25
CA GLY A 112 -7.22 10.82 -10.69
C GLY A 112 -7.65 12.23 -11.12
N LYS A 113 -7.48 12.53 -12.41
CA LYS A 113 -7.94 13.81 -13.00
C LYS A 113 -9.46 13.99 -12.90
N ASP A 114 -10.19 12.89 -12.74
CA ASP A 114 -11.65 12.86 -12.55
C ASP A 114 -12.06 13.10 -11.07
N GLY A 115 -11.10 13.33 -10.17
CA GLY A 115 -11.35 13.58 -8.75
C GLY A 115 -11.65 12.34 -7.92
N LYS A 116 -11.57 11.13 -8.49
CA LYS A 116 -11.78 9.86 -7.79
C LYS A 116 -10.49 9.30 -7.23
N ALA A 117 -10.60 8.54 -6.13
CA ALA A 117 -9.46 7.82 -5.57
C ALA A 117 -8.89 6.83 -6.60
N ARG A 118 -7.56 6.72 -6.68
CA ARG A 118 -6.91 5.79 -7.61
C ARG A 118 -7.07 4.34 -7.13
N SER A 119 -7.14 3.39 -8.08
CA SER A 119 -7.30 1.95 -7.80
C SER A 119 -6.23 1.45 -6.83
N GLY A 120 -4.96 1.79 -7.08
CA GLY A 120 -3.79 1.44 -6.29
C GLY A 120 -2.73 2.54 -6.25
N CYS A 121 -1.69 2.34 -5.43
CA CYS A 121 -0.57 3.27 -5.26
C CYS A 121 0.43 3.27 -6.42
N TYR A 122 0.37 2.27 -7.31
CA TYR A 122 1.28 2.12 -8.45
C TYR A 122 0.75 2.80 -9.72
N TYR A 123 0.25 4.04 -9.58
CA TYR A 123 -0.38 4.82 -10.66
C TYR A 123 0.61 5.61 -11.53
N ARG A 124 1.91 5.47 -11.28
CA ARG A 124 3.01 6.08 -12.06
C ARG A 124 4.07 5.03 -12.36
N LYS A 125 4.81 5.25 -13.45
CA LYS A 125 5.96 4.45 -13.87
C LYS A 125 7.12 5.36 -14.28
N ILE A 126 8.34 4.84 -14.26
CA ILE A 126 9.51 5.55 -14.79
C ILE A 126 9.31 5.79 -16.28
N ASP A 127 9.64 6.99 -16.74
CA ASP A 127 9.67 7.31 -18.17
C ASP A 127 10.87 6.62 -18.84
N ALA A 128 10.60 5.82 -19.86
CA ALA A 128 11.65 5.08 -20.57
C ALA A 128 12.56 6.00 -21.40
N GLU A 129 12.07 7.18 -21.78
CA GLU A 129 12.83 8.18 -22.53
C GLU A 129 13.57 9.17 -21.61
N ASN A 130 13.20 9.22 -20.33
CA ASN A 130 13.82 10.08 -19.33
C ASN A 130 13.76 9.44 -17.93
N GLU A 131 14.80 8.69 -17.57
CA GLU A 131 14.85 7.89 -16.33
C GLU A 131 14.73 8.71 -15.04
N ASN A 132 14.90 10.04 -15.09
CA ASN A 132 14.72 10.94 -13.94
C ASN A 132 13.26 11.44 -13.80
N GLN A 133 12.35 10.97 -14.64
CA GLN A 133 10.95 11.36 -14.64
C GLN A 133 10.00 10.16 -14.49
N LEU A 134 8.80 10.47 -14.05
CA LEU A 134 7.65 9.60 -13.86
C LEU A 134 6.54 10.03 -14.81
N VAL A 135 5.91 9.05 -15.44
CA VAL A 135 4.67 9.24 -16.21
C VAL A 135 3.52 8.52 -15.52
N PHE A 136 2.35 9.14 -15.51
CA PHE A 136 1.14 8.50 -15.01
C PHE A 136 0.77 7.31 -15.89
N CYS A 137 0.45 6.19 -15.25
CA CYS A 137 -0.17 5.05 -15.93
C CYS A 137 -1.52 5.50 -16.49
N LYS A 138 -1.90 4.98 -17.67
CA LYS A 138 -3.24 5.20 -18.19
C LYS A 138 -4.20 4.39 -17.33
N ASP A 139 -5.24 5.04 -16.82
CA ASP A 139 -6.38 4.38 -16.19
C ASP A 139 -7.13 3.48 -17.20
#